data_AF-A0AB39LLV7-F1
#
_entry.id   AF-A0AB39LLV7-F1
#
_cell.length_a   1.000
_cell.length_b   1.000
_cell.length_c   1.000
_cell.angle_alpha   90.00
_cell.angle_beta   90.00
_cell.angle_gamma   90.00
#
_symmetry.space_group_name_H-M   'P 1'
#
loop_
_entity.id
_entity.type
_entity.pdbx_description
1 polymer ?
#
loop_
_entity_poly.entity_id
_entity_poly.type
_entity_poly.pdbx_seq_one_letter_code
_entity_poly.pdbx_strand_id
1 'polypeptide(L)'
;MSAHPYDHGHTVAGWTGCGIAVVGTSVLGAGVCTVSAPLLVAGAAADVLALLVTWVLHLVGWGKPSGPRPREEWSWRVRDSGARAGHAKCLGCRLAGRKGRAVVVTAPVTVTASGEGAEPARRAEADAVGAGG
;
A
#
# COMPACT_ATOMS: atom_id res chain seq x y z
N MET A 1 -15.67 -6.48 -14.49
CA MET A 1 -14.31 -6.27 -13.94
C MET A 1 -14.20 -4.80 -13.60
N SER A 2 -13.89 -4.45 -12.36
CA SER A 2 -13.95 -3.06 -11.87
C SER A 2 -13.09 -2.14 -12.73
N ALA A 3 -13.67 -1.08 -13.30
CA ALA A 3 -12.97 -0.10 -14.14
C ALA A 3 -11.88 0.69 -13.37
N HIS A 4 -11.85 0.59 -12.04
CA HIS A 4 -10.82 1.14 -11.18
C HIS A 4 -9.93 0.03 -10.60
N PRO A 5 -8.63 0.02 -10.92
CA PRO A 5 -7.69 -0.91 -10.31
C PRO A 5 -7.54 -0.61 -8.82
N TYR A 6 -7.51 -1.65 -7.99
CA TYR A 6 -7.45 -1.56 -6.54
C TYR A 6 -6.31 -2.44 -5.99
N ASP A 7 -5.62 -1.94 -4.96
CA ASP A 7 -4.61 -2.72 -4.25
C ASP A 7 -5.29 -3.72 -3.30
N HIS A 8 -5.38 -4.97 -3.74
CA HIS A 8 -5.91 -6.09 -2.97
C HIS A 8 -5.15 -6.39 -1.67
N GLY A 9 -3.97 -5.77 -1.45
CA GLY A 9 -3.23 -5.93 -0.21
C GLY A 9 -2.58 -7.30 -0.06
N HIS A 10 -2.32 -8.00 -1.17
CA HIS A 10 -1.51 -9.21 -1.17
C HIS A 10 -0.09 -8.85 -0.74
N THR A 11 0.25 -9.19 0.49
CA THR A 11 1.56 -8.90 1.09
C THR A 11 2.10 -10.17 1.70
N VAL A 12 3.43 -10.30 1.77
CA VAL A 12 4.07 -11.45 2.42
C VAL A 12 3.64 -11.52 3.89
N ALA A 13 3.61 -10.38 4.58
CA ALA A 13 3.10 -10.31 5.96
C ALA A 13 1.67 -10.86 6.08
N GLY A 14 0.76 -10.43 5.20
CA GLY A 14 -0.64 -10.86 5.23
C GLY A 14 -0.80 -12.36 4.96
N TRP A 15 -0.15 -12.90 3.93
CA TRP A 15 -0.26 -14.31 3.58
C TRP A 15 0.39 -15.23 4.63
N THR A 16 1.57 -14.86 5.15
CA THR A 16 2.23 -15.63 6.21
C THR A 16 1.38 -15.64 7.48
N GLY A 17 0.87 -14.49 7.90
CA GLY A 17 -0.03 -14.39 9.05
C GLY A 17 -1.29 -15.22 8.89
N CYS A 18 -1.93 -15.11 7.72
CA CYS A 18 -3.13 -15.88 7.40
C CYS A 18 -2.89 -17.39 7.47
N GLY A 19 -1.79 -17.88 6.89
CA GLY A 19 -1.43 -19.29 6.95
C GLY A 19 -1.25 -19.81 8.38
N ILE A 20 -0.55 -19.05 9.23
CA ILE A 20 -0.34 -19.42 10.64
C ILE A 20 -1.67 -19.40 11.40
N ALA A 21 -2.49 -18.35 11.22
CA ALA A 21 -3.77 -18.21 11.90
C ALA A 21 -4.77 -19.32 11.51
N VAL A 22 -4.80 -19.75 10.24
CA VAL A 22 -5.63 -20.89 9.82
C VAL A 22 -5.24 -22.16 10.56
N VAL A 23 -3.93 -22.42 10.71
CA VAL A 23 -3.44 -23.57 11.49
C VAL A 23 -3.83 -23.43 12.95
N GLY A 24 -3.56 -22.27 13.57
CA GLY A 24 -3.86 -21.99 14.98
C GLY A 24 -5.35 -22.14 15.31
N THR A 25 -6.21 -21.51 14.52
CA THR A 25 -7.66 -21.61 14.65
C THR A 25 -8.18 -23.03 14.40
N SER A 26 -7.58 -23.79 13.47
CA SER A 26 -7.95 -25.21 13.27
C SER A 26 -7.61 -26.06 14.49
N VAL A 27 -6.44 -25.84 15.10
CA VAL A 27 -6.02 -26.51 16.34
C VAL A 27 -6.94 -26.13 17.51
N LEU A 28 -7.31 -24.85 17.63
CA LEU A 28 -8.32 -24.38 18.58
C LEU A 28 -9.65 -25.11 18.39
N GLY A 29 -10.15 -25.19 17.16
CA GLY A 29 -11.39 -25.90 16.83
C GLY A 29 -11.34 -27.38 17.24
N ALA A 30 -10.23 -28.07 16.96
CA ALA A 30 -10.01 -29.44 17.42
C ALA A 30 -10.00 -29.55 18.95
N GLY A 31 -9.38 -28.58 19.64
CA GLY A 31 -9.39 -28.48 21.10
C GLY A 31 -10.79 -28.33 21.68
N VAL A 32 -11.67 -27.54 21.06
CA VAL A 32 -13.09 -27.42 21.46
C VAL A 32 -13.81 -28.76 21.27
N CYS A 33 -13.71 -29.38 20.10
CA CYS A 33 -14.38 -30.64 19.80
C CYS A 33 -13.95 -31.81 20.71
N THR A 34 -12.73 -31.75 21.25
CA THR A 34 -12.15 -32.79 22.11
C THR A 34 -12.11 -32.39 23.59
N VAL A 35 -12.58 -31.19 23.95
CA VAL A 35 -12.52 -30.62 25.31
C VAL A 35 -11.09 -30.65 25.88
N SER A 36 -10.11 -30.31 25.03
CA SER A 36 -8.69 -30.44 25.34
C SER A 36 -8.05 -29.08 25.62
N ALA A 37 -7.80 -28.79 26.90
CA ALA A 37 -7.09 -27.57 27.30
C ALA A 37 -5.71 -27.40 26.64
N PRO A 38 -4.87 -28.44 26.50
CA PRO A 38 -3.60 -28.32 25.79
C PRO A 38 -3.74 -27.87 24.33
N LEU A 39 -4.73 -28.42 23.60
CA LEU A 39 -4.97 -28.01 22.21
C LEU A 39 -5.48 -26.57 22.12
N LEU A 40 -6.32 -26.15 23.06
CA LEU A 40 -6.78 -24.76 23.13
C LEU A 40 -5.62 -23.78 23.34
N VAL A 41 -4.73 -24.08 24.29
CA VAL A 41 -3.54 -23.26 24.57
C VAL A 41 -2.60 -23.24 23.36
N ALA A 42 -2.36 -24.39 22.72
CA ALA A 42 -1.48 -24.49 21.56
C ALA A 42 -2.01 -23.67 20.37
N GLY A 43 -3.30 -23.79 20.05
CA GLY A 43 -3.90 -23.03 18.95
C GLY A 43 -3.94 -21.52 19.23
N ALA A 44 -4.28 -21.11 20.46
CA ALA A 44 -4.23 -19.70 20.87
C ALA A 44 -2.80 -19.13 20.79
N ALA A 45 -1.79 -19.90 21.22
CA ALA A 45 -0.39 -19.50 21.10
C ALA A 45 0.04 -19.34 19.63
N ALA A 46 -0.45 -20.19 18.73
CA ALA A 46 -0.19 -20.07 17.30
C ALA A 46 -0.83 -18.80 16.70
N ASP A 47 -2.03 -18.41 17.13
CA ASP A 47 -2.67 -17.17 16.67
C ASP A 47 -1.94 -15.91 17.18
N VAL A 48 -1.47 -15.94 18.44
CA VAL A 48 -0.60 -14.87 18.96
C VAL A 48 0.69 -14.79 18.14
N LEU A 49 1.30 -15.94 17.81
CA LEU A 49 2.46 -15.99 16.94
C LEU A 49 2.16 -15.43 15.54
N ALA A 50 1.00 -15.73 14.96
CA ALA A 50 0.58 -15.18 13.67
C ALA A 50 0.54 -13.64 13.71
N LEU A 51 -0.03 -13.08 14.79
CA LEU A 51 -0.08 -11.64 15.05
C LEU A 51 1.34 -11.03 15.12
N LEU A 52 2.23 -11.64 15.91
CA LEU A 52 3.60 -11.17 16.07
C LEU A 52 4.41 -11.27 14.78
N VAL A 53 4.33 -12.39 14.05
CA VAL A 53 5.01 -12.59 12.77
C VAL A 53 4.53 -11.57 11.73
N THR A 54 3.21 -11.39 11.62
CA THR A 54 2.63 -10.39 10.71
C THR A 54 3.11 -8.99 11.06
N TRP A 55 3.12 -8.66 12.35
CA TRP A 55 3.58 -7.37 12.83
C TRP A 55 5.07 -7.15 12.51
N VAL A 56 5.94 -8.09 12.83
CA VAL A 56 7.38 -8.00 12.52
C VAL A 56 7.62 -7.87 11.01
N LEU A 57 6.95 -8.69 10.20
CA LEU A 57 7.04 -8.62 8.73
C LEU A 57 6.58 -7.26 8.21
N HIS A 58 5.47 -6.74 8.73
CA HIS A 58 5.03 -5.38 8.44
C HIS A 58 6.09 -4.35 8.84
N LEU A 59 6.69 -4.50 10.03
CA LEU A 59 7.68 -3.54 10.51
C LEU A 59 8.94 -3.52 9.65
N VAL A 60 9.33 -4.65 9.07
CA VAL A 60 10.46 -4.74 8.15
C VAL A 60 10.10 -4.38 6.70
N GLY A 61 8.84 -4.04 6.38
CA GLY A 61 8.43 -3.54 5.07
C GLY A 61 7.83 -4.58 4.13
N TRP A 62 7.47 -5.75 4.64
CA TRP A 62 6.79 -6.82 3.87
C TRP A 62 5.26 -6.80 4.05
N GLY A 63 4.73 -5.78 4.70
CA GLY A 63 3.30 -5.57 4.91
C GLY A 63 2.81 -4.28 4.27
N LYS A 64 1.49 -4.11 4.21
CA LYS A 64 0.86 -2.92 3.63
C LYS A 64 0.80 -1.79 4.66
N PRO A 65 1.36 -0.60 4.39
CA PRO A 65 1.14 0.57 5.24
C PRO A 65 -0.32 1.05 5.15
N SER A 66 -0.75 1.81 6.16
CA SER A 66 -2.05 2.47 6.13
C SER A 66 -2.07 3.57 5.06
N GLY A 67 -2.99 3.48 4.11
CA GLY A 67 -3.18 4.47 3.05
C GLY A 67 -2.91 3.91 1.64
N PRO A 68 -3.04 4.76 0.60
CA PRO A 68 -2.73 4.38 -0.78
C PRO A 68 -1.24 4.12 -0.97
N ARG A 69 -0.91 3.11 -1.78
CA ARG A 69 0.46 2.82 -2.23
C ARG A 69 0.57 3.11 -3.74
N PRO A 70 1.69 3.63 -4.26
CA PRO A 70 1.93 3.71 -5.70
C PRO A 70 1.79 2.32 -6.35
N ARG A 71 1.33 2.27 -7.60
CA ARG A 71 1.03 0.99 -8.28
C ARG A 71 2.25 0.11 -8.44
N GLU A 72 3.40 0.73 -8.60
CA GLU A 72 4.71 0.10 -8.76
C GLU A 72 5.07 -0.74 -7.52
N GLU A 73 4.50 -0.38 -6.36
CA GLU A 73 4.72 -1.06 -5.09
C GLU A 73 3.59 -2.06 -4.74
N TRP A 74 2.62 -2.31 -5.62
CA TRP A 74 1.52 -3.26 -5.34
C TRP A 74 1.95 -4.72 -5.37
N SER A 75 3.07 -5.01 -6.03
CA SER A 75 3.66 -6.35 -6.01
C SER A 75 4.09 -6.73 -4.60
N TRP A 76 3.60 -7.86 -4.11
CA TRP A 76 4.04 -8.51 -2.87
C TRP A 76 5.55 -8.78 -2.78
N ARG A 77 6.28 -8.74 -3.92
CA ARG A 77 7.74 -8.92 -3.99
C ARG A 77 8.50 -7.62 -3.73
N VAL A 78 7.82 -6.47 -3.78
CA VAL A 78 8.42 -5.16 -3.52
C VAL A 78 8.33 -4.88 -2.03
N ARG A 79 9.48 -4.58 -1.44
CA ARG A 79 9.59 -4.21 -0.03
C ARG A 79 9.41 -2.71 0.13
N ASP A 80 8.62 -2.32 1.11
CA ASP A 80 8.44 -0.93 1.51
C ASP A 80 9.72 -0.38 2.18
N SER A 81 10.35 0.61 1.53
CA SER A 81 11.56 1.28 2.01
C SER A 81 11.28 2.27 3.15
N GLY A 82 10.06 2.84 3.20
CA GLY A 82 9.61 3.78 4.24
C GLY A 82 9.30 3.11 5.58
N ALA A 83 9.14 1.78 5.59
CA ALA A 83 8.81 1.00 6.79
C ALA A 83 9.76 1.26 7.98
N ARG A 84 11.05 1.51 7.74
CA ARG A 84 12.03 1.80 8.81
C ARG A 84 11.76 3.13 9.53
N ALA A 85 11.29 4.15 8.81
CA ALA A 85 10.88 5.43 9.41
C ALA A 85 9.47 5.35 10.05
N GLY A 86 8.67 4.38 9.62
CA GLY A 86 7.27 4.22 10.00
C GLY A 86 6.33 5.12 9.19
N HIS A 87 5.03 4.91 9.36
CA HIS A 87 3.98 5.60 8.60
C HIS A 87 3.08 6.41 9.54
N ALA A 88 2.82 7.66 9.17
CA ALA A 88 2.07 8.64 9.98
C ALA A 88 0.74 8.11 10.56
N LYS A 89 0.02 7.32 9.77
CA LYS A 89 -1.31 6.81 10.11
C LYS A 89 -1.35 5.32 10.45
N CYS A 90 -0.20 4.65 10.54
CA CYS A 90 -0.17 3.20 10.76
C CYS A 90 -0.06 2.90 12.26
N LEU A 91 -1.09 2.25 12.81
CA LEU A 91 -1.09 1.78 14.19
C LEU A 91 0.06 0.80 14.47
N GLY A 92 0.30 -0.16 13.56
CA GLY A 92 1.37 -1.15 13.72
C GLY A 92 2.76 -0.51 13.84
N CYS A 93 3.05 0.49 13.00
CA CYS A 93 4.30 1.26 13.11
C CYS A 93 4.35 2.10 14.39
N ARG A 94 3.23 2.71 14.80
CA ARG A 94 3.14 3.53 16.01
C ARG A 94 3.33 2.71 17.29
N LEU A 95 2.78 1.50 17.36
CA LEU A 95 3.01 0.56 18.46
C LEU A 95 4.50 0.19 18.59
N ALA A 96 5.25 0.24 17.49
CA ALA A 96 6.71 0.09 17.47
C ALA A 96 7.47 1.41 17.73
N GLY A 97 6.79 2.49 18.14
CA GLY A 97 7.38 3.82 18.35
C GLY A 97 7.71 4.60 17.08
N ARG A 98 7.38 4.08 15.89
CA ARG A 98 7.72 4.69 14.59
C ARG A 98 6.57 5.53 14.07
N LYS A 99 6.72 6.85 14.17
CA LYS A 99 5.66 7.81 13.83
C LYS A 99 5.61 8.16 12.36
N GLY A 100 6.68 7.93 11.59
CA GLY A 100 6.79 8.44 10.21
C GLY A 100 6.83 9.97 10.13
N ARG A 101 7.29 10.50 8.99
CA ARG A 101 7.20 11.93 8.73
C ARG A 101 5.83 12.24 8.15
N ALA A 102 5.11 13.20 8.73
CA ALA A 102 3.93 13.76 8.09
C ALA A 102 4.39 14.52 6.84
N VAL A 103 3.96 14.08 5.66
CA VAL A 103 4.13 14.86 4.43
C VAL A 103 3.13 16.01 4.51
N VAL A 104 3.63 17.22 4.80
CA VAL A 104 2.84 18.44 4.65
C VAL A 104 2.74 18.68 3.15
N VAL A 105 1.56 18.42 2.56
CA VAL A 105 1.28 18.82 1.18
C VAL A 105 1.07 20.32 1.20
N THR A 106 2.12 21.09 0.91
CA THR A 106 1.98 22.52 0.62
C THR A 106 1.17 22.63 -0.65
N ALA A 107 -0.02 23.21 -0.59
CA ALA A 107 -0.84 23.46 -1.77
C ALA A 107 -0.01 24.31 -2.77
N PRO A 108 -0.06 24.03 -4.08
CA PRO A 108 0.63 24.85 -5.06
C PRO A 108 0.05 26.27 -5.01
N VAL A 109 0.88 27.25 -4.67
CA VAL A 109 0.54 28.66 -4.84
C VAL A 109 0.48 28.90 -6.35
N THR A 110 -0.72 29.05 -6.89
CA THR A 110 -0.93 29.50 -8.26
C THR A 110 -0.39 30.92 -8.39
N VAL A 111 0.78 31.07 -9.00
CA VAL A 111 1.25 32.36 -9.50
C VAL A 111 0.46 32.64 -10.78
N THR A 112 -0.59 33.44 -10.67
CA THR A 112 -1.26 34.03 -11.83
C THR A 112 -0.31 35.04 -12.46
N ALA A 113 0.33 34.68 -13.58
CA ALA A 113 0.98 35.64 -14.44
C ALA A 113 -0.10 36.50 -15.11
N SER A 114 -0.26 37.74 -14.64
CA SER A 114 -1.00 38.78 -15.37
C SER A 114 -0.09 39.29 -16.48
N GLY A 115 -0.36 38.86 -17.71
CA GLY A 115 0.28 39.34 -18.92
C GLY A 115 -0.79 39.56 -19.97
N GLU A 116 -1.35 40.77 -19.99
CA GLU A 116 -2.19 41.29 -21.07
C GLU A 116 -1.44 41.30 -22.40
N GLY A 117 -2.18 40.99 -23.47
CA GLY A 117 -1.99 41.67 -24.75
C GLY A 117 -1.39 40.86 -25.89
N ALA A 118 -2.26 40.51 -26.84
CA ALA A 118 -2.13 40.73 -28.29
C ALA A 118 -2.29 39.47 -29.15
N GLU A 119 -3.52 39.21 -29.58
CA GLU A 119 -3.81 38.56 -30.86
C GLU A 119 -3.69 39.62 -31.98
N PRO A 120 -3.11 39.28 -33.14
CA PRO A 120 -3.92 39.50 -34.34
C PRO A 120 -3.78 38.41 -35.43
N ALA A 121 -4.95 38.08 -35.96
CA ALA A 121 -5.31 38.11 -37.39
C ALA A 121 -4.67 37.13 -38.40
N ARG A 122 -5.59 36.32 -38.93
CA ARG A 122 -5.57 35.53 -40.17
C ARG A 122 -5.33 36.37 -41.45
N ARG A 123 -4.48 35.88 -42.36
CA ARG A 123 -4.41 36.08 -43.83
C ARG A 123 -3.31 35.13 -44.36
N ALA A 124 -3.32 34.47 -45.51
CA ALA A 124 -4.25 34.25 -46.61
C ALA A 124 -3.66 33.08 -47.45
N GLU A 125 -4.49 32.42 -48.26
CA GLU A 125 -4.14 31.46 -49.32
C GLU A 125 -3.07 31.98 -50.31
N ALA A 126 -2.25 31.07 -50.86
CA ALA A 126 -2.25 30.67 -52.29
C ALA A 126 -0.85 30.30 -52.86
N ASP A 127 -0.86 29.16 -53.56
CA ASP A 127 -0.07 28.77 -54.75
C ASP A 127 1.44 28.43 -54.70
N ALA A 128 1.74 27.16 -55.04
CA ALA A 128 2.41 26.71 -56.29
C ALA A 128 3.01 25.31 -56.06
N VAL A 129 2.44 24.22 -56.59
CA VAL A 129 2.78 23.60 -57.90
C VAL A 129 4.29 23.48 -58.17
N GLY A 130 4.79 22.23 -58.28
CA GLY A 130 5.85 21.91 -59.25
C GLY A 130 6.97 20.95 -58.82
N ALA A 131 6.74 19.65 -59.07
CA ALA A 131 7.60 18.71 -59.83
C ALA A 131 8.97 18.20 -59.32
N GLY A 132 9.10 16.86 -59.46
CA GLY A 132 10.33 16.14 -59.85
C GLY A 132 11.14 15.53 -58.70
N GLY A 133 11.41 14.23 -58.63
CA GLY A 133 11.18 13.10 -59.56
C GLY A 133 11.52 11.78 -58.89
#